data_AF-A0AAV4G3N4-F1
#
_entry.id   AF-A0AAV4G3N4-F1
#
_cell.length_a   1.000
_cell.length_b   1.000
_cell.length_c   1.000
_cell.angle_alpha   90.00
_cell.angle_beta   90.00
_cell.angle_gamma   90.00
#
_symmetry.space_group_name_H-M   'P 1'
#
loop_
_entity.id
_entity.type
_entity.pdbx_description
1 polymer ?
#
loop_
_entity_poly.entity_id
_entity_poly.type
_entity_poly.pdbx_seq_one_letter_code
_entity_poly.pdbx_strand_id
1 'polypeptide(L)'
;MVMMAEATPNPTENDDNPWKKLNVPVQDADTLRQEAVEAHHDHLITEIETSEGPLATTLRAVYDGQDIEYFMEKLGDRIKSHDLEIERMCNYHYQGFIDSIRELQQVSGDATKLKVEIEGLNREIKTSCDPLLSKGDQLVKCQKVQKNVTQAIESLSMCLPVLEMYGKLQEQMKSKRYYPALKTLEQLEHTYLPRVINHWFSQTMAEAIPRLRERIKEASMTELKDFLESIRKHSAKIGEVAMRHAAEQNNMDPKIAEKRVKKKRAPPPPNPFTGEVDLPTPTSDGDDNEEELSAQDLIDFSPVYRCLHIYTVLGDKEKFESYYRAQRWKQARLSLQPPPNMHESLDLFKRYFHDIIGFFVVEDHILHTTQGLVTRSHMDELWEKAVEKLSATLRSTSQSCKMATLMLEVKKLIVLFCHTLKGYGFSVGRLLELLLEMRYSVILSEQWVQVFNDIFAEDNYTPIMCETPEDYLIVTSQFPYKDKELERSDYPRQIPFSQFVPSVYVQVKEYINACLKFSADLHLSHTEIDDMIRKSANQLLMKTLGGCLSNLIKKPKLSLLQLIQISINMNYLEKSCEYLEEYISSITG
;
A
#
# COMPACT_ATOMS: atom_id res chain seq x y z
N MET A 1 -43.54 86.47 45.47
CA MET A 1 -44.73 86.31 46.34
C MET A 1 -44.48 87.18 47.57
N VAL A 2 -44.75 88.49 47.54
CA VAL A 2 -46.08 89.14 47.75
C VAL A 2 -46.48 88.90 49.22
N MET A 3 -46.52 89.86 50.17
CA MET A 3 -47.04 91.25 50.14
C MET A 3 -46.38 92.19 51.17
N MET A 4 -46.33 93.48 50.80
CA MET A 4 -46.38 94.65 51.67
C MET A 4 -47.84 95.04 52.00
N ALA A 5 -48.04 95.71 53.13
CA ALA A 5 -49.05 96.76 53.42
C ALA A 5 -48.61 97.41 54.77
N GLU A 6 -48.13 98.66 54.91
CA GLU A 6 -48.72 100.01 54.66
C GLU A 6 -50.14 100.16 55.27
N ALA A 7 -50.51 101.20 56.03
CA ALA A 7 -50.12 102.62 55.97
C ALA A 7 -50.40 103.42 57.28
N THR A 8 -49.89 104.65 57.24
CA THR A 8 -49.83 105.90 58.06
C THR A 8 -51.20 106.56 58.45
N PRO A 9 -51.31 107.89 58.77
CA PRO A 9 -50.81 108.77 59.87
C PRO A 9 -51.93 109.66 60.51
N ASN A 10 -51.64 110.57 61.47
CA ASN A 10 -51.93 112.03 61.35
C ASN A 10 -51.58 112.93 62.59
N PRO A 11 -51.46 114.27 62.40
CA PRO A 11 -50.71 115.26 63.19
C PRO A 11 -51.59 116.28 63.95
N THR A 12 -50.95 117.26 64.62
CA THR A 12 -51.33 118.71 64.73
C THR A 12 -50.28 119.46 65.56
N GLU A 13 -49.58 120.47 65.00
CA GLU A 13 -49.73 121.93 65.24
C GLU A 13 -49.15 122.37 66.63
N ASN A 14 -48.32 123.39 66.82
CA ASN A 14 -48.40 124.76 66.32
C ASN A 14 -47.21 125.61 66.84
N ASP A 15 -46.80 126.60 66.04
CA ASP A 15 -46.34 127.97 66.35
C ASP A 15 -45.23 128.31 67.38
N ASP A 16 -44.14 128.86 66.84
CA ASP A 16 -43.50 130.16 67.12
C ASP A 16 -43.54 130.77 68.55
N ASN A 17 -42.35 131.09 69.09
CA ASN A 17 -41.82 132.48 69.12
C ASN A 17 -40.57 132.60 70.06
N PRO A 18 -39.39 133.01 69.56
CA PRO A 18 -38.22 133.33 70.39
C PRO A 18 -38.44 134.69 71.09
N TRP A 19 -37.89 134.90 72.29
CA TRP A 19 -37.88 136.18 73.05
C TRP A 19 -38.96 136.44 74.12
N LYS A 20 -39.45 135.43 74.85
CA LYS A 20 -40.15 135.71 76.13
C LYS A 20 -39.68 134.86 77.30
N LYS A 21 -38.90 135.54 78.15
CA LYS A 21 -38.75 135.36 79.61
C LYS A 21 -37.79 134.22 79.99
N LEU A 22 -36.50 134.45 80.28
CA LEU A 22 -35.93 135.55 81.07
C LEU A 22 -36.82 135.82 82.30
N ASN A 23 -36.96 134.80 83.13
CA ASN A 23 -37.17 134.98 84.57
C ASN A 23 -36.47 133.82 85.29
N VAL A 24 -35.14 133.88 85.26
CA VAL A 24 -34.26 133.13 86.15
C VAL A 24 -34.54 133.65 87.55
N PRO A 25 -35.03 132.86 88.52
CA PRO A 25 -34.73 133.16 89.90
C PRO A 25 -33.22 132.96 90.02
N VAL A 26 -32.50 134.04 90.31
CA VAL A 26 -31.05 134.05 90.52
C VAL A 26 -30.70 132.85 91.40
N GLN A 27 -30.09 131.82 90.82
CA GLN A 27 -29.54 130.70 91.59
C GLN A 27 -28.53 131.33 92.55
N ASP A 28 -28.75 131.06 93.83
CA ASP A 28 -27.94 131.56 94.92
C ASP A 28 -26.48 131.22 94.60
N ALA A 29 -25.58 132.20 94.79
CA ALA A 29 -24.19 132.05 94.39
C ALA A 29 -23.52 130.81 95.04
N ASP A 30 -24.07 130.33 96.15
CA ASP A 30 -23.63 129.11 96.84
C ASP A 30 -24.04 127.81 96.12
N THR A 31 -25.24 127.72 95.51
CA THR A 31 -25.68 126.52 94.76
C THR A 31 -24.84 126.25 93.51
N LEU A 32 -24.51 127.29 92.73
CA LEU A 32 -23.61 127.18 91.58
C LEU A 32 -22.20 126.76 92.00
N ARG A 33 -21.78 127.16 93.20
CA ARG A 33 -20.48 126.80 93.76
C ARG A 33 -20.44 125.33 94.17
N GLN A 34 -21.52 124.80 94.72
CA GLN A 34 -21.62 123.39 95.12
C GLN A 34 -21.74 122.44 93.92
N GLU A 35 -22.51 122.80 92.89
CA GLU A 35 -22.55 122.06 91.61
C GLU A 35 -21.19 122.06 90.90
N ALA A 36 -20.45 123.17 90.96
CA ALA A 36 -19.10 123.23 90.41
C ALA A 36 -18.11 122.34 91.18
N VAL A 37 -18.26 122.22 92.50
CA VAL A 37 -17.45 121.31 93.33
C VAL A 37 -17.81 119.85 93.04
N GLU A 38 -19.09 119.51 92.88
CA GLU A 38 -19.53 118.16 92.47
C GLU A 38 -18.98 117.78 91.09
N ALA A 39 -19.14 118.64 90.09
CA ALA A 39 -18.63 118.40 88.74
C ALA A 39 -17.10 118.28 88.70
N HIS A 40 -16.39 119.01 89.57
CA HIS A 40 -14.93 118.91 89.68
C HIS A 40 -14.51 117.54 90.24
N HIS A 41 -15.17 117.05 91.29
CA HIS A 41 -14.87 115.73 91.85
C HIS A 41 -15.26 114.60 90.89
N ASP A 42 -16.40 114.69 90.19
CA ASP A 42 -16.79 113.70 89.17
C ASP A 42 -15.81 113.68 87.98
N HIS A 43 -15.30 114.85 87.57
CA HIS A 43 -14.24 114.93 86.55
C HIS A 43 -12.94 114.25 87.04
N LEU A 44 -12.54 114.49 88.29
CA LEU A 44 -11.35 113.86 88.87
C LEU A 44 -11.51 112.33 88.98
N ILE A 45 -12.70 111.82 89.35
CA ILE A 45 -12.97 110.36 89.36
C ILE A 45 -12.90 109.80 87.94
N THR A 46 -13.50 110.48 86.97
CA THR A 46 -13.47 110.05 85.56
C THR A 46 -12.03 110.05 85.03
N GLU A 47 -11.21 111.02 85.45
CA GLU A 47 -9.79 111.06 85.10
C GLU A 47 -9.02 109.90 85.76
N ILE A 48 -9.37 109.46 86.98
CA ILE A 48 -8.82 108.21 87.56
C ILE A 48 -9.29 106.97 86.78
N GLU A 49 -10.55 106.91 86.36
CA GLU A 49 -11.11 105.79 85.58
C GLU A 49 -10.46 105.66 84.20
N THR A 50 -10.02 106.77 83.61
CA THR A 50 -9.58 106.84 82.21
C THR A 50 -8.08 107.10 82.02
N SER A 51 -7.35 107.48 83.08
CA SER A 51 -5.92 107.77 82.99
C SER A 51 -5.05 106.53 83.20
N GLU A 52 -4.22 106.22 82.20
CA GLU A 52 -3.10 105.26 82.30
C GLU A 52 -1.78 105.92 82.80
N GLY A 53 -1.81 107.20 83.22
CA GLY A 53 -0.64 108.01 83.60
C GLY A 53 -0.42 108.21 85.11
N PRO A 54 0.59 108.99 85.54
CA PRO A 54 0.88 109.19 86.97
C PRO A 54 -0.26 109.93 87.67
N LEU A 55 -1.02 109.22 88.49
CA LEU A 55 -2.16 109.72 89.29
C LEU A 55 -1.77 110.84 90.28
N ALA A 56 -0.48 111.15 90.42
CA ALA A 56 0.04 112.11 91.38
C ALA A 56 -0.49 113.54 91.17
N THR A 57 -0.75 113.97 89.93
CA THR A 57 -1.32 115.30 89.64
C THR A 57 -2.80 115.38 90.01
N THR A 58 -3.55 114.34 89.68
CA THR A 58 -4.99 114.23 89.98
C THR A 58 -5.21 114.08 91.50
N LEU A 59 -4.39 113.27 92.17
CA LEU A 59 -4.40 113.13 93.63
C LEU A 59 -3.93 114.40 94.34
N ARG A 60 -2.96 115.14 93.78
CA ARG A 60 -2.54 116.44 94.34
C ARG A 60 -3.65 117.48 94.22
N ALA A 61 -4.40 117.51 93.11
CA ALA A 61 -5.57 118.36 92.94
C ALA A 61 -6.68 118.05 93.96
N VAL A 62 -6.88 116.76 94.30
CA VAL A 62 -7.81 116.34 95.36
C VAL A 62 -7.33 116.79 96.75
N TYR A 63 -6.03 116.73 97.04
CA TYR A 63 -5.48 117.14 98.35
C TYR A 63 -5.35 118.66 98.53
N ASP A 64 -5.13 119.42 97.44
CA ASP A 64 -5.06 120.88 97.46
C ASP A 64 -6.47 121.53 97.55
N GLY A 65 -7.52 120.83 97.11
CA GLY A 65 -8.91 121.15 97.42
C GLY A 65 -9.25 120.72 98.85
N GLN A 66 -9.78 121.61 99.68
CA GLN A 66 -9.98 121.36 101.12
C GLN A 66 -11.07 120.31 101.47
N ASP A 67 -11.60 119.55 100.50
CA ASP A 67 -12.79 118.68 100.61
C ASP A 67 -12.52 117.19 100.28
N ILE A 68 -11.43 116.61 100.82
CA ILE A 68 -11.00 115.21 100.55
C ILE A 68 -12.06 114.17 100.97
N GLU A 69 -12.76 114.39 102.08
CA GLU A 69 -13.78 113.43 102.57
C GLU A 69 -14.94 113.28 101.56
N TYR A 70 -15.32 114.36 100.90
CA TYR A 70 -16.40 114.37 99.91
C TYR A 70 -16.03 113.61 98.63
N PHE A 71 -14.77 113.71 98.19
CA PHE A 71 -14.25 112.91 97.07
C PHE A 71 -14.27 111.40 97.35
N MET A 72 -13.84 111.01 98.56
CA MET A 72 -13.79 109.59 98.96
C MET A 72 -15.19 108.95 99.01
N GLU A 73 -16.21 109.70 99.44
CA GLU A 73 -17.60 109.23 99.43
C GLU A 73 -18.08 108.99 97.99
N LYS A 74 -17.87 109.97 97.09
CA LYS A 74 -18.21 109.85 95.67
C LYS A 74 -17.50 108.69 94.95
N LEU A 75 -16.21 108.48 95.23
CA LEU A 75 -15.46 107.35 94.71
C LEU A 75 -16.00 106.01 95.23
N GLY A 76 -16.38 105.96 96.52
CA GLY A 76 -16.99 104.79 97.13
C GLY A 76 -18.34 104.42 96.50
N ASP A 77 -19.17 105.40 96.18
CA ASP A 77 -20.45 105.18 95.49
C ASP A 77 -20.26 104.73 94.05
N ARG A 78 -19.23 105.24 93.38
CA ARG A 78 -18.87 104.83 92.02
C ARG A 78 -18.43 103.37 91.94
N ILE A 79 -17.61 102.91 92.89
CA ILE A 79 -17.19 101.49 92.98
C ILE A 79 -18.40 100.58 93.18
N LYS A 80 -19.30 100.92 94.11
CA LYS A 80 -20.52 100.12 94.35
C LYS A 80 -21.40 100.03 93.10
N SER A 81 -21.48 101.09 92.31
CA SER A 81 -22.24 101.09 91.05
C SER A 81 -21.67 100.08 90.04
N HIS A 82 -20.34 100.02 89.89
CA HIS A 82 -19.71 99.07 88.97
C HIS A 82 -19.79 97.62 89.45
N ASP A 83 -19.65 97.36 90.75
CA ASP A 83 -19.85 96.01 91.29
C ASP A 83 -21.27 95.50 91.00
N LEU A 84 -22.28 96.38 91.11
CA LEU A 84 -23.67 96.05 90.80
C LEU A 84 -23.88 95.76 89.30
N GLU A 85 -23.20 96.49 88.41
CA GLU A 85 -23.25 96.25 86.96
C GLU A 85 -22.60 94.92 86.57
N ILE A 86 -21.45 94.59 87.17
CA ILE A 86 -20.77 93.30 86.95
C ILE A 86 -21.66 92.14 87.41
N GLU A 87 -22.28 92.27 88.60
CA GLU A 87 -23.18 91.24 89.12
C GLU A 87 -24.42 91.06 88.22
N ARG A 88 -24.97 92.15 87.67
CA ARG A 88 -26.06 92.09 86.68
C ARG A 88 -25.64 91.37 85.40
N MET A 89 -24.48 91.70 84.84
CA MET A 89 -24.00 91.11 83.58
C MET A 89 -23.69 89.62 83.73
N CYS A 90 -23.03 89.23 84.83
CA CYS A 90 -22.76 87.83 85.14
C CYS A 90 -24.07 87.04 85.33
N ASN A 91 -25.05 87.58 86.06
CA ASN A 91 -26.34 86.91 86.25
C ASN A 91 -27.15 86.82 84.94
N TYR A 92 -27.09 87.82 84.06
CA TYR A 92 -27.80 87.80 82.79
C TYR A 92 -27.23 86.75 81.81
N HIS A 93 -25.91 86.52 81.80
CA HIS A 93 -25.26 85.62 80.85
C HIS A 93 -24.88 84.24 81.38
N TYR A 94 -25.03 83.97 82.68
CA TYR A 94 -24.68 82.68 83.28
C TYR A 94 -25.41 81.49 82.62
N GLN A 95 -26.71 81.65 82.33
CA GLN A 95 -27.52 80.57 81.76
C GLN A 95 -27.06 80.19 80.34
N GLY A 96 -26.80 81.17 79.47
CA GLY A 96 -26.33 80.92 78.10
C GLY A 96 -24.95 80.25 78.04
N PHE A 97 -24.08 80.55 79.01
CA PHE A 97 -22.79 79.86 79.15
C PHE A 97 -22.95 78.40 79.55
N ILE A 98 -23.82 78.10 80.51
CA ILE A 98 -24.13 76.72 80.92
C ILE A 98 -24.74 75.92 79.77
N ASP A 99 -25.66 76.51 79.01
CA ASP A 99 -26.29 75.86 77.87
C ASP A 99 -25.26 75.57 76.75
N SER A 100 -24.35 76.51 76.47
CA SER A 100 -23.26 76.31 75.51
C SER A 100 -22.28 75.19 75.94
N ILE A 101 -21.97 75.08 77.24
CA ILE A 101 -21.15 73.98 77.77
C ILE A 101 -21.87 72.64 77.62
N ARG A 102 -23.18 72.61 77.90
CA ARG A 102 -23.98 71.39 77.79
C ARG A 102 -24.06 70.91 76.34
N GLU A 103 -24.24 71.83 75.38
CA GLU A 103 -24.20 71.51 73.94
C GLU A 103 -22.82 70.97 73.52
N LEU A 104 -21.72 71.58 73.97
CA LEU A 104 -20.38 71.09 73.66
C LEU A 104 -20.14 69.68 74.21
N GLN A 105 -20.61 69.40 75.43
CA GLN A 105 -20.55 68.05 76.02
C GLN A 105 -21.39 67.05 75.22
N GLN A 106 -22.56 67.46 74.73
CA GLN A 106 -23.42 66.61 73.91
C GLN A 106 -22.76 66.30 72.55
N VAL A 107 -22.18 67.30 71.88
CA VAL A 107 -21.45 67.11 70.62
C VAL A 107 -20.25 66.17 70.81
N SER A 108 -19.53 66.28 71.93
CA SER A 108 -18.46 65.35 72.29
C SER A 108 -18.97 63.92 72.47
N GLY A 109 -20.12 63.76 73.12
CA GLY A 109 -20.82 62.47 73.28
C GLY A 109 -21.27 61.86 71.95
N ASP A 110 -21.80 62.67 71.04
CA ASP A 110 -22.24 62.20 69.73
C ASP A 110 -21.06 61.91 68.79
N ALA A 111 -19.97 62.67 68.86
CA ALA A 111 -18.72 62.37 68.15
C ALA A 111 -18.09 61.05 68.61
N THR A 112 -18.16 60.73 69.92
CA THR A 112 -17.69 59.44 70.43
C THR A 112 -18.58 58.28 69.97
N LYS A 113 -19.90 58.44 69.95
CA LYS A 113 -20.82 57.43 69.36
C LYS A 113 -20.52 57.20 67.88
N LEU A 114 -20.39 58.27 67.09
CA LEU A 114 -20.08 58.17 65.67
C LEU A 114 -18.75 57.45 65.42
N LYS A 115 -17.73 57.74 66.24
CA LYS A 115 -16.45 57.01 66.18
C LYS A 115 -16.64 55.50 66.41
N VAL A 116 -17.43 55.12 67.42
CA VAL A 116 -17.73 53.71 67.70
C VAL A 116 -18.49 53.05 66.54
N GLU A 117 -19.46 53.74 65.95
CA GLU A 117 -20.19 53.26 64.78
C GLU A 117 -19.28 53.09 63.56
N ILE A 118 -18.41 54.06 63.27
CA ILE A 118 -17.44 53.96 62.15
C ILE A 118 -16.46 52.80 62.38
N GLU A 119 -15.96 52.62 63.60
CA GLU A 119 -15.09 51.49 63.94
C GLU A 119 -15.83 50.15 63.84
N GLY A 120 -17.11 50.11 64.21
CA GLY A 120 -18.01 48.97 64.03
C GLY A 120 -18.19 48.62 62.55
N LEU A 121 -18.60 49.60 61.74
CA LEU A 121 -18.81 49.45 60.31
C LEU A 121 -17.53 49.01 59.59
N ASN A 122 -16.37 49.57 59.96
CA ASN A 122 -15.08 49.16 59.41
C ASN A 122 -14.73 47.71 59.77
N ARG A 123 -15.06 47.24 60.99
CA ARG A 123 -14.92 45.82 61.34
C ARG A 123 -15.87 44.95 60.53
N GLU A 124 -17.13 45.32 60.38
CA GLU A 124 -18.09 44.55 59.58
C GLU A 124 -17.68 44.47 58.10
N ILE A 125 -17.20 45.57 57.52
CA ILE A 125 -16.66 45.61 56.16
C ILE A 125 -15.44 44.71 56.03
N LYS A 126 -14.48 44.76 56.97
CA LYS A 126 -13.33 43.85 56.93
C LYS A 126 -13.75 42.38 57.06
N THR A 127 -14.63 42.08 58.02
CA THR A 127 -15.09 40.71 58.30
C THR A 127 -15.88 40.13 57.12
N SER A 128 -16.58 40.96 56.35
CA SER A 128 -17.29 40.55 55.12
C SER A 128 -16.38 40.52 53.88
N CYS A 129 -15.39 41.41 53.76
CA CYS A 129 -14.43 41.44 52.65
C CYS A 129 -13.38 40.32 52.71
N ASP A 130 -12.89 39.93 53.89
CA ASP A 130 -11.87 38.88 54.04
C ASP A 130 -12.27 37.54 53.40
N PRO A 131 -13.47 36.97 53.66
CA PRO A 131 -13.91 35.75 52.98
C PRO A 131 -14.14 35.97 51.48
N LEU A 132 -14.56 37.16 51.05
CA LEU A 132 -14.74 37.49 49.63
C LEU A 132 -13.40 37.54 48.89
N LEU A 133 -12.38 38.17 49.47
CA LEU A 133 -11.01 38.20 48.94
C LEU A 133 -10.42 36.79 48.87
N SER A 134 -10.61 35.98 49.93
CA SER A 134 -10.20 34.57 49.93
C SER A 134 -10.87 33.77 48.81
N LYS A 135 -12.16 34.00 48.56
CA LYS A 135 -12.89 33.38 47.43
C LYS A 135 -12.42 33.91 46.08
N GLY A 136 -12.07 35.20 45.98
CA GLY A 136 -11.45 35.80 44.80
C GLY A 136 -10.11 35.14 44.45
N ASP A 137 -9.23 34.95 45.44
CA ASP A 137 -7.96 34.25 45.26
C ASP A 137 -8.14 32.79 44.84
N GLN A 138 -9.12 32.10 45.44
CA GLN A 138 -9.51 30.74 45.03
C GLN A 138 -9.99 30.73 43.58
N LEU A 139 -10.80 31.70 43.17
CA LEU A 139 -11.29 31.82 41.79
C LEU A 139 -10.14 32.04 40.80
N VAL A 140 -9.17 32.90 41.10
CA VAL A 140 -8.00 33.13 40.25
C VAL A 140 -7.16 31.84 40.11
N LYS A 141 -6.96 31.11 41.21
CA LYS A 141 -6.28 29.80 41.16
C LYS A 141 -7.06 28.80 40.29
N CYS A 142 -8.38 28.72 40.47
CA CYS A 142 -9.25 27.86 39.66
C CYS A 142 -9.21 28.23 38.17
N GLN A 143 -9.24 29.52 37.82
CA GLN A 143 -9.12 29.98 36.44
C GLN A 143 -7.77 29.63 35.81
N LYS A 144 -6.67 29.69 36.60
CA LYS A 144 -5.35 29.27 36.13
C LYS A 144 -5.29 27.76 35.87
N VAL A 145 -5.86 26.96 36.78
CA VAL A 145 -6.00 25.51 36.57
C VAL A 145 -6.87 25.23 35.34
N GLN A 146 -8.00 25.92 35.18
CA GLN A 146 -8.86 25.79 34.02
C GLN A 146 -8.11 26.09 32.71
N LYS A 147 -7.35 27.20 32.64
CA LYS A 147 -6.52 27.50 31.46
C LYS A 147 -5.50 26.40 31.17
N ASN A 148 -4.81 25.91 32.18
CA ASN A 148 -3.84 24.82 32.02
C ASN A 148 -4.53 23.53 31.51
N VAL A 149 -5.71 23.21 32.05
CA VAL A 149 -6.52 22.05 31.63
C VAL A 149 -6.98 22.21 30.19
N THR A 150 -7.51 23.37 29.80
CA THR A 150 -7.92 23.64 28.41
C THR A 150 -6.75 23.50 27.44
N GLN A 151 -5.59 24.09 27.77
CA GLN A 151 -4.40 24.00 26.92
C GLN A 151 -3.87 22.54 26.81
N ALA A 152 -3.99 21.75 27.88
CA ALA A 152 -3.67 20.33 27.85
C ALA A 152 -4.65 19.55 26.97
N ILE A 153 -5.96 19.83 27.05
CA ILE A 153 -6.98 19.21 26.20
C ILE A 153 -6.75 19.54 24.73
N GLU A 154 -6.45 20.80 24.39
CA GLU A 154 -6.14 21.22 23.02
C GLU A 154 -4.90 20.49 22.49
N SER A 155 -3.84 20.42 23.29
CA SER A 155 -2.59 19.73 22.92
C SER A 155 -2.81 18.23 22.70
N LEU A 156 -3.57 17.57 23.60
CA LEU A 156 -3.92 16.16 23.47
C LEU A 156 -4.81 15.91 22.24
N SER A 157 -5.77 16.80 21.98
CA SER A 157 -6.68 16.71 20.82
C SER A 157 -5.94 16.81 19.49
N MET A 158 -4.84 17.57 19.42
CA MET A 158 -3.97 17.60 18.24
C MET A 158 -3.13 16.32 18.07
N CYS A 159 -2.72 15.69 19.17
CA CYS A 159 -1.89 14.47 19.13
C CYS A 159 -2.70 13.19 18.82
N LEU A 160 -3.98 13.15 19.21
CA LEU A 160 -4.83 11.96 19.12
C LEU A 160 -4.94 11.39 17.70
N PRO A 161 -5.19 12.20 16.63
CA PRO A 161 -5.25 11.69 15.27
C PRO A 161 -3.91 11.11 14.78
N VAL A 162 -2.78 11.64 15.25
CA VAL A 162 -1.44 11.13 14.89
C VAL A 162 -1.24 9.73 15.45
N LEU A 163 -1.62 9.53 16.71
CA LEU A 163 -1.52 8.23 17.39
C LEU A 163 -2.50 7.21 16.79
N GLU A 164 -3.72 7.62 16.45
CA GLU A 164 -4.70 6.76 15.76
C GLU A 164 -4.20 6.32 14.38
N MET A 165 -3.65 7.25 13.59
CA MET A 165 -3.08 6.91 12.27
C MET A 165 -1.87 5.99 12.39
N TYR A 166 -1.02 6.19 13.40
CA TYR A 166 0.08 5.28 13.67
C TYR A 166 -0.38 3.90 14.15
N GLY A 167 -1.43 3.83 14.98
CA GLY A 167 -2.09 2.58 15.37
C GLY A 167 -2.63 1.82 14.16
N LYS A 168 -3.35 2.53 13.28
CA LYS A 168 -3.86 1.99 12.01
C LYS A 168 -2.73 1.50 11.10
N LEU A 169 -1.63 2.25 11.00
CA LEU A 169 -0.44 1.84 10.25
C LEU A 169 0.12 0.53 10.80
N GLN A 170 0.26 0.39 12.12
CA GLN A 170 0.74 -0.85 12.73
C GLN A 170 -0.18 -2.04 12.46
N GLU A 171 -1.50 -1.84 12.47
CA GLU A 171 -2.47 -2.88 12.15
C GLU A 171 -2.45 -3.28 10.66
N GLN A 172 -2.30 -2.31 9.76
CA GLN A 172 -2.11 -2.56 8.32
C GLN A 172 -0.82 -3.33 8.04
N MET A 173 0.25 -3.03 8.77
CA MET A 173 1.50 -3.77 8.71
C MET A 173 1.35 -5.22 9.19
N LYS A 174 0.60 -5.45 10.28
CA LYS A 174 0.31 -6.81 10.80
C LYS A 174 -0.58 -7.62 9.85
N SER A 175 -1.56 -6.98 9.21
CA SER A 175 -2.46 -7.61 8.24
C SER A 175 -1.87 -7.79 6.84
N LYS A 176 -0.56 -7.56 6.66
CA LYS A 176 0.15 -7.62 5.36
C LYS A 176 -0.47 -6.74 4.27
N ARG A 177 -1.15 -5.65 4.66
CA ARG A 177 -1.72 -4.66 3.74
C ARG A 177 -0.70 -3.54 3.54
N TYR A 178 0.39 -3.85 2.85
CA TYR A 178 1.53 -2.95 2.70
C TYR A 178 1.22 -1.68 1.90
N TYR A 179 0.32 -1.75 0.93
CA TYR A 179 -0.06 -0.57 0.15
C TYR A 179 -0.89 0.44 0.96
N PRO A 180 -2.01 0.04 1.62
CA PRO A 180 -2.69 0.93 2.56
C PRO A 180 -1.77 1.46 3.66
N ALA A 181 -0.80 0.66 4.11
CA ALA A 181 0.22 1.08 5.06
C ALA A 181 1.10 2.21 4.51
N LEU A 182 1.61 2.09 3.28
CA LEU A 182 2.39 3.14 2.61
C LEU A 182 1.59 4.45 2.47
N LYS A 183 0.32 4.37 2.05
CA LYS A 183 -0.54 5.55 1.93
C LYS A 183 -0.80 6.22 3.28
N THR A 184 -1.05 5.41 4.31
CA THR A 184 -1.24 5.91 5.69
C THR A 184 0.06 6.53 6.22
N LEU A 185 1.21 5.97 5.86
CA LEU A 185 2.54 6.51 6.21
C LEU A 185 2.81 7.86 5.54
N GLU A 186 2.49 8.01 4.26
CA GLU A 186 2.59 9.30 3.54
C GLU A 186 1.66 10.36 4.13
N GLN A 187 0.41 9.98 4.46
CA GLN A 187 -0.53 10.87 5.14
C GLN A 187 0.00 11.29 6.52
N LEU A 188 0.58 10.35 7.27
CA LEU A 188 1.21 10.63 8.56
C LEU A 188 2.35 11.64 8.42
N GLU A 189 3.21 11.48 7.42
CA GLU A 189 4.36 12.36 7.16
C GLU A 189 3.95 13.77 6.70
N HIS A 190 3.06 13.88 5.72
CA HIS A 190 2.78 15.16 5.07
C HIS A 190 1.63 15.94 5.71
N THR A 191 0.67 15.27 6.36
CA THR A 191 -0.56 15.93 6.87
C THR A 191 -0.55 16.07 8.39
N TYR A 192 -0.14 15.02 9.11
CA TYR A 192 -0.33 14.94 10.56
C TYR A 192 0.92 15.34 11.35
N LEU A 193 2.10 14.88 10.95
CA LEU A 193 3.37 15.23 11.61
C LEU A 193 3.69 16.73 11.65
N PRO A 194 3.44 17.52 10.58
CA PRO A 194 3.71 18.95 10.60
C PRO A 194 2.90 19.73 11.66
N ARG A 195 1.75 19.18 12.07
CA ARG A 195 0.87 19.80 13.06
C ARG A 195 1.36 19.61 14.50
N VAL A 196 2.28 18.67 14.73
CA VAL A 196 2.68 18.20 16.07
C VAL A 196 4.21 18.27 16.26
N ILE A 197 4.92 19.02 15.40
CA ILE A 197 6.40 19.13 15.38
C ILE A 197 7.00 19.49 16.75
N ASN A 198 6.27 20.25 17.58
CA ASN A 198 6.76 20.73 18.87
C ASN A 198 6.84 19.64 19.96
N HIS A 199 6.35 18.42 19.70
CA HIS A 199 6.39 17.32 20.67
C HIS A 199 7.54 16.35 20.39
N TRP A 200 8.23 15.88 21.43
CA TRP A 200 9.39 14.99 21.26
C TRP A 200 9.07 13.70 20.46
N PHE A 201 7.87 13.14 20.63
CA PHE A 201 7.50 11.88 19.97
C PHE A 201 7.34 12.04 18.45
N SER A 202 7.04 13.24 17.94
CA SER A 202 6.93 13.48 16.50
C SER A 202 8.29 13.34 15.80
N GLN A 203 9.38 13.73 16.48
CA GLN A 203 10.74 13.56 15.98
C GLN A 203 11.12 12.07 15.91
N THR A 204 10.84 11.32 16.98
CA THR A 204 11.07 9.86 16.99
C THR A 204 10.25 9.15 15.92
N MET A 205 9.00 9.58 15.67
CA MET A 205 8.18 9.04 14.59
C MET A 205 8.75 9.38 13.22
N ALA A 206 9.19 10.62 13.00
CA ALA A 206 9.80 11.03 11.73
C ALA A 206 11.07 10.23 11.41
N GLU A 207 11.92 9.98 12.42
CA GLU A 207 13.11 9.11 12.27
C GLU A 207 12.74 7.64 11.99
N ALA A 208 11.58 7.18 12.47
CA ALA A 208 11.10 5.83 12.23
C ALA A 208 10.47 5.64 10.83
N ILE A 209 10.01 6.70 10.16
CA ILE A 209 9.36 6.60 8.84
C ILE A 209 10.25 5.92 7.79
N PRO A 210 11.52 6.36 7.58
CA PRO A 210 12.40 5.70 6.61
C PRO A 210 12.62 4.22 6.93
N ARG A 211 12.76 3.87 8.22
CA ARG A 211 12.90 2.49 8.67
C ARG A 211 11.66 1.65 8.39
N LEU A 212 10.46 2.24 8.54
CA LEU A 212 9.20 1.58 8.23
C LEU A 212 9.04 1.36 6.72
N ARG A 213 9.44 2.33 5.88
CA ARG A 213 9.50 2.16 4.41
C ARG A 213 10.40 0.99 4.02
N GLU A 214 11.61 0.94 4.58
CA GLU A 214 12.54 -0.16 4.28
C GLU A 214 12.01 -1.51 4.77
N ARG A 215 11.36 -1.54 5.95
CA ARG A 215 10.74 -2.77 6.47
C ARG A 215 9.57 -3.26 5.59
N ILE A 216 8.78 -2.35 5.01
CA ILE A 216 7.75 -2.69 4.03
C ILE A 216 8.38 -3.28 2.76
N LYS A 217 9.47 -2.66 2.31
CA LYS A 217 10.23 -3.09 1.14
C LYS A 217 10.80 -4.51 1.32
N GLU A 218 11.45 -4.77 2.46
CA GLU A 218 11.97 -6.10 2.84
C GLU A 218 10.86 -7.15 2.96
N ALA A 219 9.74 -6.81 3.61
CA ALA A 219 8.62 -7.72 3.76
C ALA A 219 8.01 -8.09 2.39
N SER A 220 7.83 -7.11 1.50
CA SER A 220 7.37 -7.37 0.14
C SER A 220 8.35 -8.27 -0.62
N MET A 221 9.66 -8.00 -0.54
CA MET A 221 10.69 -8.83 -1.16
C MET A 221 10.68 -10.28 -0.67
N THR A 222 10.28 -10.50 0.59
CA THR A 222 10.15 -11.84 1.15
C THR A 222 8.96 -12.57 0.53
N GLU A 223 7.80 -11.91 0.40
CA GLU A 223 6.64 -12.46 -0.33
C GLU A 223 6.98 -12.80 -1.79
N LEU A 224 7.79 -11.95 -2.46
CA LEU A 224 8.26 -12.26 -3.81
C LEU A 224 9.18 -13.49 -3.84
N LYS A 225 10.09 -13.64 -2.88
CA LYS A 225 10.98 -14.81 -2.83
C LYS A 225 10.19 -16.10 -2.64
N ASP A 226 9.20 -16.08 -1.76
CA ASP A 226 8.31 -17.22 -1.53
C ASP A 226 7.51 -17.55 -2.80
N PHE A 227 7.03 -16.52 -3.51
CA PHE A 227 6.38 -16.67 -4.81
C PHE A 227 7.30 -17.30 -5.87
N LEU A 228 8.54 -16.82 -5.98
CA LEU A 228 9.52 -17.35 -6.93
C LEU A 228 9.88 -18.81 -6.65
N GLU A 229 9.88 -19.23 -5.39
CA GLU A 229 10.06 -20.64 -5.00
C GLU A 229 8.79 -21.47 -5.28
N SER A 230 7.61 -20.89 -5.05
CA SER A 230 6.33 -21.54 -5.36
C SER A 230 6.18 -21.82 -6.86
N ILE A 231 6.45 -20.84 -7.73
CA ILE A 231 6.39 -21.05 -9.20
C ILE A 231 7.30 -22.19 -9.62
N ARG A 232 8.49 -22.28 -9.05
CA ARG A 232 9.45 -23.33 -9.41
C ARG A 232 8.90 -24.73 -9.15
N LYS A 233 8.05 -24.92 -8.15
CA LYS A 233 7.41 -26.21 -7.85
C LYS A 233 6.24 -26.50 -8.78
N HIS A 234 5.55 -25.47 -9.24
CA HIS A 234 4.34 -25.60 -10.07
C HIS A 234 4.62 -25.46 -11.57
N SER A 235 5.84 -25.07 -11.99
CA SER A 235 6.22 -24.87 -13.39
C SER A 235 5.91 -26.10 -14.25
N ALA A 236 6.31 -27.29 -13.82
CA ALA A 236 6.00 -28.53 -14.52
C ALA A 236 4.49 -28.72 -14.72
N LYS A 237 3.67 -28.41 -13.71
CA LYS A 237 2.22 -28.59 -13.82
C LYS A 237 1.59 -27.58 -14.78
N ILE A 238 2.05 -26.32 -14.74
CA ILE A 238 1.62 -25.26 -15.65
C ILE A 238 1.96 -25.65 -17.10
N GLY A 239 3.17 -26.15 -17.33
CA GLY A 239 3.59 -26.59 -18.65
C GLY A 239 2.83 -27.81 -19.16
N GLU A 240 2.49 -28.76 -18.28
CA GLU A 240 1.64 -29.91 -18.60
C GLU A 240 0.24 -29.46 -19.04
N VAL A 241 -0.40 -28.55 -18.30
CA VAL A 241 -1.73 -28.01 -18.63
C VAL A 241 -1.69 -27.23 -19.94
N ALA A 242 -0.68 -26.36 -20.14
CA ALA A 242 -0.50 -25.60 -21.37
C ALA A 242 -0.29 -26.51 -22.59
N MET A 243 0.54 -27.56 -22.43
CA MET A 243 0.80 -28.52 -23.50
C MET A 243 -0.43 -29.38 -23.80
N ARG A 244 -1.23 -29.77 -22.79
CA ARG A 244 -2.50 -30.48 -22.97
C ARG A 244 -3.51 -29.64 -23.76
N HIS A 245 -3.68 -28.38 -23.37
CA HIS A 245 -4.58 -27.46 -24.07
C HIS A 245 -4.15 -27.22 -25.53
N ALA A 246 -2.84 -27.09 -25.77
CA ALA A 246 -2.30 -26.99 -27.13
C ALA A 246 -2.54 -28.28 -27.93
N ALA A 247 -2.43 -29.46 -27.33
CA ALA A 247 -2.72 -30.73 -27.99
C ALA A 247 -4.19 -30.85 -28.40
N GLU A 248 -5.11 -30.37 -27.55
CA GLU A 248 -6.55 -30.34 -27.80
C GLU A 248 -6.90 -29.39 -28.95
N GLN A 249 -6.33 -28.18 -28.97
CA GLN A 249 -6.56 -27.21 -30.04
C GLN A 249 -6.04 -27.67 -31.40
N ASN A 250 -4.97 -28.47 -31.43
CA ASN A 250 -4.35 -28.95 -32.66
C ASN A 250 -4.81 -30.36 -33.08
N ASN A 251 -5.86 -30.91 -32.45
CA ASN A 251 -6.40 -32.26 -32.75
C ASN A 251 -5.34 -33.39 -32.75
N MET A 252 -4.32 -33.28 -31.88
CA MET A 252 -3.24 -34.26 -31.79
C MET A 252 -3.66 -35.54 -31.02
N ASP A 253 -2.89 -36.62 -31.23
CA ASP A 253 -3.14 -37.99 -30.73
C ASP A 253 -3.47 -38.01 -29.20
N PRO A 254 -4.60 -38.61 -28.75
CA PRO A 254 -5.07 -38.56 -27.35
C PRO A 254 -4.13 -39.24 -26.34
N LYS A 255 -3.16 -40.05 -26.81
CA LYS A 255 -2.12 -40.68 -25.98
C LYS A 255 -1.07 -39.68 -25.48
N ILE A 256 -0.87 -38.57 -26.20
CA ILE A 256 0.05 -37.50 -25.80
C ILE A 256 -0.67 -36.49 -24.88
N ALA A 257 -1.96 -36.26 -25.13
CA ALA A 257 -2.82 -35.38 -24.33
C ALA A 257 -3.29 -35.99 -22.99
N GLU A 258 -3.02 -37.28 -22.72
CA GLU A 258 -3.60 -38.03 -21.59
C GLU A 258 -5.12 -37.83 -21.50
N LYS A 259 -5.80 -37.99 -22.64
CA LYS A 259 -7.26 -37.82 -22.71
C LYS A 259 -7.92 -38.89 -21.84
N ARG A 260 -8.33 -38.53 -20.61
CA ARG A 260 -9.39 -39.28 -19.90
C ARG A 260 -10.64 -39.13 -20.77
N VAL A 261 -10.95 -40.15 -21.56
CA VAL A 261 -12.16 -40.18 -22.38
C VAL A 261 -13.37 -40.24 -21.46
N LYS A 262 -13.84 -39.09 -20.96
CA LYS A 262 -15.17 -38.97 -20.37
C LYS A 262 -16.18 -38.99 -21.53
N LYS A 263 -16.92 -40.10 -21.65
CA LYS A 263 -18.10 -40.17 -22.52
C LYS A 263 -19.05 -39.05 -22.09
N LYS A 264 -19.13 -37.95 -22.83
CA LYS A 264 -20.24 -36.99 -22.72
C LYS A 264 -21.52 -37.77 -23.01
N ARG A 265 -22.21 -38.23 -21.96
CA ARG A 265 -23.55 -38.81 -22.08
C ARG A 265 -24.46 -37.66 -22.49
N ALA A 266 -25.10 -37.75 -23.65
CA ALA A 266 -26.17 -36.84 -24.02
C ALA A 266 -27.24 -36.87 -22.92
N PRO A 267 -27.86 -35.72 -22.58
CA PRO A 267 -28.97 -35.72 -21.63
C PRO A 267 -30.06 -36.69 -22.12
N PRO A 268 -30.60 -37.55 -21.25
CA PRO A 268 -31.63 -38.50 -21.65
C PRO A 268 -32.83 -37.73 -22.23
N PRO A 269 -33.50 -38.27 -23.26
CA PRO A 269 -34.68 -37.62 -23.83
C PRO A 269 -35.77 -37.48 -22.76
N PRO A 270 -36.52 -36.37 -22.77
CA PRO A 270 -37.58 -36.12 -21.79
C PRO A 270 -38.63 -37.23 -21.82
N ASN A 271 -39.11 -37.62 -20.64
CA ASN A 271 -40.01 -38.76 -20.48
C ASN A 271 -41.37 -38.45 -21.19
N PRO A 272 -41.86 -39.28 -22.14
CA PRO A 272 -42.95 -38.89 -23.05
C PRO A 272 -44.33 -38.70 -22.39
N PHE A 273 -44.48 -39.05 -21.12
CA PHE A 273 -45.77 -39.06 -20.43
C PHE A 273 -45.91 -38.01 -19.32
N THR A 274 -44.80 -37.43 -18.84
CA THR A 274 -44.81 -36.46 -17.73
C THR A 274 -44.09 -35.15 -18.04
N GLY A 275 -43.25 -35.09 -19.09
CA GLY A 275 -42.51 -33.88 -19.46
C GLY A 275 -41.42 -33.46 -18.46
N GLU A 276 -41.23 -34.21 -17.38
CA GLU A 276 -40.17 -33.97 -16.41
C GLU A 276 -38.83 -34.51 -16.92
N VAL A 277 -37.82 -33.65 -16.84
CA VAL A 277 -36.42 -33.99 -17.10
C VAL A 277 -35.84 -34.36 -15.75
N ASP A 278 -35.52 -35.64 -15.54
CA ASP A 278 -34.78 -36.06 -14.34
C ASP A 278 -33.43 -35.31 -14.32
N LEU A 279 -33.37 -34.26 -13.50
CA LEU A 279 -32.13 -33.54 -13.23
C LEU A 279 -31.17 -34.54 -12.57
N PRO A 280 -29.97 -34.76 -13.13
CA PRO A 280 -29.01 -35.65 -12.50
C PRO A 280 -28.69 -35.12 -11.11
N THR A 281 -28.97 -35.92 -10.09
CA THR A 281 -28.51 -35.71 -8.72
C THR A 281 -27.01 -35.41 -8.75
N PRO A 282 -26.54 -34.34 -8.09
CA PRO A 282 -25.11 -34.04 -8.04
C PRO A 282 -24.44 -35.13 -7.21
N THR A 283 -23.87 -36.12 -7.88
CA THR A 283 -22.89 -37.01 -7.26
C THR A 283 -21.70 -36.15 -6.88
N SER A 284 -21.38 -36.16 -5.60
CA SER A 284 -20.26 -35.49 -4.95
C SER A 284 -18.91 -36.08 -5.40
N ASP A 285 -18.58 -35.96 -6.68
CA ASP A 285 -17.21 -36.11 -7.17
C ASP A 285 -16.67 -34.70 -7.42
N GLY A 286 -15.88 -34.19 -6.47
CA GLY A 286 -15.32 -32.84 -6.47
C GLY A 286 -14.21 -32.60 -7.52
N ASP A 287 -14.34 -33.16 -8.72
CA ASP A 287 -13.33 -33.16 -9.79
C ASP A 287 -13.77 -32.36 -11.04
N ASP A 288 -15.02 -31.87 -11.08
CA ASP A 288 -15.57 -31.18 -12.27
C ASP A 288 -15.17 -29.69 -12.37
N ASN A 289 -14.50 -29.11 -11.34
CA ASN A 289 -14.01 -27.73 -11.38
C ASN A 289 -12.53 -27.59 -11.81
N GLU A 290 -11.80 -28.69 -12.05
CA GLU A 290 -10.42 -28.61 -12.57
C GLU A 290 -10.36 -28.41 -14.10
N GLU A 291 -11.46 -28.61 -14.83
CA GLU A 291 -11.50 -28.61 -16.30
C GLU A 291 -11.52 -27.20 -16.96
N GLU A 292 -11.65 -26.11 -16.19
CA GLU A 292 -11.68 -24.73 -16.72
C GLU A 292 -10.53 -23.82 -16.25
N LEU A 293 -9.64 -24.29 -15.37
CA LEU A 293 -8.54 -23.47 -14.87
C LEU A 293 -7.47 -23.32 -15.95
N SER A 294 -7.29 -22.10 -16.45
CA SER A 294 -6.17 -21.76 -17.33
C SER A 294 -4.85 -22.03 -16.60
N ALA A 295 -3.78 -22.31 -17.35
CA ALA A 295 -2.42 -22.43 -16.81
C ALA A 295 -2.02 -21.23 -15.94
N GLN A 296 -2.66 -20.07 -16.15
CA GLN A 296 -2.46 -18.80 -15.45
C GLN A 296 -3.26 -18.69 -14.15
N ASP A 297 -4.38 -19.41 -13.99
CA ASP A 297 -5.23 -19.37 -12.78
C ASP A 297 -4.67 -20.21 -11.62
N LEU A 298 -3.68 -21.05 -11.93
CA LEU A 298 -2.96 -21.88 -10.96
C LEU A 298 -1.98 -21.09 -10.08
N ILE A 299 -1.74 -19.80 -10.39
CA ILE A 299 -0.72 -18.98 -9.73
C ILE A 299 -1.31 -17.65 -9.27
N ASP A 300 -1.06 -17.30 -8.00
CA ASP A 300 -1.33 -15.95 -7.51
C ASP A 300 -0.16 -15.01 -7.82
N PHE A 301 -0.31 -14.16 -8.84
CA PHE A 301 0.67 -13.14 -9.22
C PHE A 301 0.67 -11.88 -8.33
N SER A 302 -0.24 -11.80 -7.35
CA SER A 302 -0.36 -10.65 -6.44
C SER A 302 0.97 -10.23 -5.79
N PRO A 303 1.86 -11.14 -5.34
CA PRO A 303 3.15 -10.76 -4.76
C PRO A 303 4.04 -9.97 -5.73
N VAL A 304 4.05 -10.32 -7.02
CA VAL A 304 4.83 -9.60 -8.05
C VAL A 304 4.28 -8.20 -8.26
N TYR A 305 2.96 -8.07 -8.42
CA TYR A 305 2.33 -6.77 -8.64
C TYR A 305 2.49 -5.86 -7.43
N ARG A 306 2.31 -6.41 -6.21
CA ARG A 306 2.51 -5.67 -4.95
C ARG A 306 3.95 -5.17 -4.84
N CYS A 307 4.94 -6.02 -5.06
CA CYS A 307 6.34 -5.61 -5.03
C CYS A 307 6.67 -4.56 -6.08
N LEU A 308 6.26 -4.80 -7.34
CA LEU A 308 6.49 -3.86 -8.44
C LEU A 308 5.90 -2.48 -8.11
N HIS A 309 4.68 -2.46 -7.59
CA HIS A 309 4.01 -1.21 -7.23
C HIS A 309 4.70 -0.51 -6.06
N ILE A 310 5.04 -1.22 -4.98
CA ILE A 310 5.76 -0.66 -3.82
C ILE A 310 7.09 -0.04 -4.25
N TYR A 311 7.88 -0.74 -5.06
CA TYR A 311 9.16 -0.22 -5.56
C TYR A 311 8.98 0.97 -6.51
N THR A 312 7.87 1.02 -7.25
CA THR A 312 7.52 2.17 -8.11
C THR A 312 7.19 3.40 -7.27
N VAL A 313 6.35 3.26 -6.23
CA VAL A 313 5.98 4.37 -5.32
C VAL A 313 7.21 4.89 -4.56
N LEU A 314 8.14 4.00 -4.19
CA LEU A 314 9.38 4.38 -3.51
C LEU A 314 10.47 4.94 -4.44
N GLY A 315 10.25 5.00 -5.75
CA GLY A 315 11.22 5.52 -6.73
C GLY A 315 12.39 4.58 -7.04
N ASP A 316 12.32 3.31 -6.63
CA ASP A 316 13.38 2.30 -6.76
C ASP A 316 13.04 1.23 -7.82
N LYS A 317 12.17 1.54 -8.78
CA LYS A 317 11.65 0.60 -9.80
C LYS A 317 12.75 -0.15 -10.54
N GLU A 318 13.79 0.54 -11.00
CA GLU A 318 14.88 -0.06 -11.78
C GLU A 318 15.65 -1.15 -11.02
N LYS A 319 15.84 -0.96 -9.70
CA LYS A 319 16.48 -1.96 -8.84
C LYS A 319 15.63 -3.24 -8.77
N PHE A 320 14.32 -3.08 -8.68
CA PHE A 320 13.38 -4.20 -8.70
C PHE A 320 13.41 -4.96 -10.03
N GLU A 321 13.31 -4.22 -11.14
CA GLU A 321 13.34 -4.82 -12.48
C GLU A 321 14.63 -5.62 -12.71
N SER A 322 15.77 -5.03 -12.34
CA SER A 322 17.09 -5.68 -12.44
C SER A 322 17.17 -6.94 -11.57
N TYR A 323 16.68 -6.88 -10.32
CA TYR A 323 16.65 -8.03 -9.42
C TYR A 323 15.76 -9.15 -9.95
N TYR A 324 14.54 -8.82 -10.37
CA TYR A 324 13.57 -9.77 -10.89
C TYR A 324 14.13 -10.50 -12.13
N ARG A 325 14.60 -9.74 -13.14
CA ARG A 325 15.18 -10.31 -14.37
C ARG A 325 16.39 -11.19 -14.07
N ALA A 326 17.29 -10.76 -13.19
CA ALA A 326 18.47 -11.54 -12.81
C ALA A 326 18.09 -12.86 -12.10
N GLN A 327 17.05 -12.86 -11.27
CA GLN A 327 16.61 -14.05 -10.57
C GLN A 327 15.86 -15.02 -11.48
N ARG A 328 14.98 -14.52 -12.36
CA ARG A 328 14.31 -15.32 -13.38
C ARG A 328 15.30 -15.93 -14.37
N TRP A 329 16.37 -15.22 -14.70
CA TRP A 329 17.47 -15.78 -15.49
C TRP A 329 18.12 -17.01 -14.87
N LYS A 330 18.38 -16.97 -13.55
CA LYS A 330 18.93 -18.12 -12.82
C LYS A 330 17.96 -19.30 -12.83
N GLN A 331 16.66 -19.04 -12.67
CA GLN A 331 15.62 -20.08 -12.71
C GLN A 331 15.43 -20.68 -14.10
N ALA A 332 15.51 -19.87 -15.17
CA ALA A 332 15.52 -20.35 -16.55
C ALA A 332 16.68 -21.34 -16.77
N ARG A 333 17.89 -20.98 -16.32
CA ARG A 333 19.07 -21.84 -16.44
C ARG A 333 18.90 -23.18 -15.72
N LEU A 334 18.23 -23.20 -14.58
CA LEU A 334 17.93 -24.43 -13.85
C LEU A 334 16.88 -25.29 -14.57
N SER A 335 15.83 -24.67 -15.09
CA SER A 335 14.76 -25.35 -15.83
C SER A 335 15.26 -25.96 -17.14
N LEU A 336 16.31 -25.39 -17.74
CA LEU A 336 16.96 -25.90 -18.96
C LEU A 336 17.94 -27.06 -18.71
N GLN A 337 18.19 -27.47 -17.46
CA GLN A 337 19.08 -28.60 -17.18
C GLN A 337 18.39 -29.93 -17.50
N PRO A 338 18.99 -30.78 -18.36
CA PRO A 338 18.40 -32.07 -18.69
C PRO A 338 18.42 -33.02 -17.49
N PRO A 339 17.37 -33.83 -17.29
CA PRO A 339 17.42 -34.97 -16.38
C PRO A 339 18.52 -35.97 -16.78
N PRO A 340 19.15 -36.66 -15.81
CA PRO A 340 20.05 -37.77 -16.14
C PRO A 340 19.29 -38.86 -16.90
N ASN A 341 19.95 -39.50 -17.86
CA ASN A 341 19.39 -40.59 -18.68
C ASN A 341 18.08 -40.24 -19.42
N MET A 342 17.91 -38.97 -19.81
CA MET A 342 16.72 -38.52 -20.56
C MET A 342 16.43 -39.36 -21.82
N HIS A 343 17.46 -39.93 -22.48
CA HIS A 343 17.32 -40.78 -23.66
C HIS A 343 16.70 -42.17 -23.40
N GLU A 344 16.48 -42.56 -22.14
CA GLU A 344 15.96 -43.89 -21.79
C GLU A 344 14.43 -43.92 -21.65
N SER A 345 13.77 -42.78 -21.35
CA SER A 345 12.33 -42.74 -21.08
C SER A 345 11.65 -41.49 -21.64
N LEU A 346 10.48 -41.69 -22.24
CA LEU A 346 9.61 -40.62 -22.74
C LEU A 346 9.11 -39.70 -21.62
N ASP A 347 8.90 -40.22 -20.41
CA ASP A 347 8.39 -39.42 -19.30
C ASP A 347 9.40 -38.37 -18.82
N LEU A 348 10.70 -38.65 -18.96
CA LEU A 348 11.75 -37.69 -18.67
C LEU A 348 11.77 -36.54 -19.68
N PHE A 349 11.51 -36.83 -20.96
CA PHE A 349 11.32 -35.79 -21.97
C PHE A 349 10.08 -34.93 -21.67
N LYS A 350 8.95 -35.55 -21.31
CA LYS A 350 7.73 -34.83 -20.94
C LYS A 350 8.00 -33.85 -19.80
N ARG A 351 8.57 -34.31 -18.69
CA ARG A 351 8.91 -33.46 -17.53
C ARG A 351 9.82 -32.30 -17.92
N TYR A 352 10.87 -32.58 -18.69
CA TYR A 352 11.79 -31.54 -19.13
C TYR A 352 11.11 -30.46 -19.98
N PHE A 353 10.26 -30.84 -20.94
CA PHE A 353 9.52 -29.90 -21.76
C PHE A 353 8.45 -29.14 -20.95
N HIS A 354 7.78 -29.80 -20.02
CA HIS A 354 6.81 -29.16 -19.13
C HIS A 354 7.47 -28.08 -18.26
N ASP A 355 8.66 -28.33 -17.71
CA ASP A 355 9.38 -27.33 -16.92
C ASP A 355 9.74 -26.08 -17.75
N ILE A 356 10.19 -26.28 -18.98
CA ILE A 356 10.54 -25.18 -19.89
C ILE A 356 9.29 -24.39 -20.27
N ILE A 357 8.22 -25.05 -20.72
CA ILE A 357 6.97 -24.36 -21.09
C ILE A 357 6.40 -23.62 -19.89
N GLY A 358 6.35 -24.25 -18.73
CA GLY A 358 5.86 -23.63 -17.50
C GLY A 358 6.60 -22.34 -17.16
N PHE A 359 7.92 -22.32 -17.32
CA PHE A 359 8.71 -21.11 -17.15
C PHE A 359 8.28 -19.99 -18.13
N PHE A 360 8.20 -20.29 -19.42
CA PHE A 360 7.89 -19.29 -20.45
C PHE A 360 6.44 -18.82 -20.43
N VAL A 361 5.48 -19.68 -20.05
CA VAL A 361 4.07 -19.29 -19.89
C VAL A 361 3.91 -18.30 -18.74
N VAL A 362 4.62 -18.51 -17.63
CA VAL A 362 4.62 -17.58 -16.49
C VAL A 362 5.21 -16.23 -16.90
N GLU A 363 6.34 -16.22 -17.61
CA GLU A 363 6.95 -14.98 -18.08
C GLU A 363 6.09 -14.26 -19.13
N ASP A 364 5.41 -14.99 -20.01
CA ASP A 364 4.48 -14.43 -20.99
C ASP A 364 3.27 -13.76 -20.30
N HIS A 365 2.73 -14.38 -19.25
CA HIS A 365 1.67 -13.75 -18.46
C HIS A 365 2.16 -12.46 -17.80
N ILE A 366 3.38 -12.44 -17.26
CA ILE A 366 3.97 -11.25 -16.63
C ILE A 366 4.24 -10.16 -17.66
N LEU A 367 4.71 -10.51 -18.87
CA LEU A 367 4.90 -9.58 -19.98
C LEU A 367 3.59 -8.84 -20.33
N HIS A 368 2.45 -9.54 -20.36
CA HIS A 368 1.17 -8.94 -20.71
C HIS A 368 0.50 -8.18 -19.55
N THR A 369 0.78 -8.56 -18.31
CA THR A 369 0.11 -7.97 -17.13
C THR A 369 0.91 -6.86 -16.45
N THR A 370 2.23 -6.77 -16.68
CA THR A 370 3.08 -5.74 -16.07
C THR A 370 3.57 -4.71 -17.07
N GLN A 371 3.48 -3.42 -16.71
CA GLN A 371 4.04 -2.35 -17.54
C GLN A 371 5.55 -2.21 -17.31
N GLY A 372 6.33 -2.90 -18.14
CA GLY A 372 7.77 -2.72 -18.29
C GLY A 372 8.67 -3.57 -17.39
N LEU A 373 8.13 -4.44 -16.52
CA LEU A 373 8.94 -5.35 -15.71
C LEU A 373 9.70 -6.33 -16.61
N VAL A 374 9.00 -6.95 -17.55
CA VAL A 374 9.54 -7.81 -18.60
C VAL A 374 9.25 -7.15 -19.94
N THR A 375 10.26 -7.00 -20.80
CA THR A 375 10.10 -6.46 -22.15
C THR A 375 10.12 -7.59 -23.17
N ARG A 376 9.54 -7.36 -24.34
CA ARG A 376 9.59 -8.35 -25.43
C ARG A 376 11.02 -8.68 -25.84
N SER A 377 11.90 -7.68 -25.90
CA SER A 377 13.33 -7.88 -26.16
C SER A 377 14.01 -8.80 -25.14
N HIS A 378 13.71 -8.63 -23.85
CA HIS A 378 14.26 -9.49 -22.80
C HIS A 378 13.78 -10.94 -22.95
N MET A 379 12.50 -11.13 -23.29
CA MET A 379 11.93 -12.45 -23.55
C MET A 379 12.57 -13.12 -24.76
N ASP A 380 12.77 -12.39 -25.85
CA ASP A 380 13.41 -12.92 -27.06
C ASP A 380 14.88 -13.30 -26.77
N GLU A 381 15.64 -12.49 -26.03
CA GLU A 381 17.01 -12.83 -25.59
C GLU A 381 17.07 -14.09 -24.69
N LEU A 382 16.11 -14.23 -23.78
CA LEU A 382 16.01 -15.38 -22.89
C LEU A 382 15.67 -16.65 -23.70
N TRP A 383 14.74 -16.52 -24.63
CA TRP A 383 14.33 -17.61 -25.53
C TRP A 383 15.46 -18.03 -26.47
N GLU A 384 16.21 -17.11 -27.07
CA GLU A 384 17.33 -17.47 -27.96
C GLU A 384 18.38 -18.35 -27.28
N LYS A 385 18.78 -17.99 -26.05
CA LYS A 385 19.73 -18.80 -25.26
C LYS A 385 19.12 -20.11 -24.77
N ALA A 386 17.82 -20.13 -24.48
CA ALA A 386 17.09 -21.36 -24.17
C ALA A 386 17.09 -22.31 -25.36
N VAL A 387 16.81 -21.81 -26.57
CA VAL A 387 16.83 -22.60 -27.82
C VAL A 387 18.22 -23.12 -28.12
N GLU A 388 19.27 -22.32 -27.93
CA GLU A 388 20.66 -22.77 -28.11
C GLU A 388 20.98 -23.96 -27.19
N LYS A 389 20.66 -23.83 -25.89
CA LYS A 389 20.90 -24.88 -24.89
C LYS A 389 20.03 -26.11 -25.15
N LEU A 390 18.77 -25.91 -25.49
CA LEU A 390 17.81 -26.96 -25.81
C LEU A 390 18.26 -27.75 -27.05
N SER A 391 18.69 -27.05 -28.09
CA SER A 391 19.18 -27.65 -29.33
C SER A 391 20.42 -28.51 -29.08
N ALA A 392 21.39 -28.01 -28.30
CA ALA A 392 22.57 -28.78 -27.92
C ALA A 392 22.20 -30.05 -27.12
N THR A 393 21.26 -29.93 -26.20
CA THR A 393 20.78 -31.03 -25.35
C THR A 393 20.05 -32.09 -26.17
N LEU A 394 19.15 -31.68 -27.05
CA LEU A 394 18.41 -32.58 -27.95
C LEU A 394 19.33 -33.27 -28.94
N ARG A 395 20.33 -32.58 -29.52
CA ARG A 395 21.37 -33.20 -30.36
C ARG A 395 22.14 -34.29 -29.62
N SER A 396 22.62 -33.99 -28.41
CA SER A 396 23.36 -34.97 -27.60
C SER A 396 22.48 -36.16 -27.19
N THR A 397 21.24 -35.91 -26.81
CA THR A 397 20.28 -36.97 -26.42
C THR A 397 19.88 -37.84 -27.62
N SER A 398 19.75 -37.23 -28.81
CA SER A 398 19.47 -37.94 -30.06
C SER A 398 20.60 -38.91 -30.44
N GLN A 399 21.87 -38.54 -30.18
CA GLN A 399 23.02 -39.41 -30.43
C GLN A 399 23.07 -40.64 -29.50
N SER A 400 22.54 -40.54 -28.28
CA SER A 400 22.53 -41.63 -27.30
C SER A 400 21.30 -42.54 -27.43
N CYS A 401 20.25 -42.11 -28.12
CA CYS A 401 19.04 -42.90 -28.32
C CYS A 401 19.28 -44.04 -29.32
N LYS A 402 18.97 -45.28 -28.91
CA LYS A 402 19.13 -46.50 -29.74
C LYS A 402 17.82 -47.06 -30.31
N MET A 403 16.69 -46.58 -29.79
CA MET A 403 15.37 -47.11 -30.12
C MET A 403 14.63 -46.19 -31.09
N ALA A 404 14.35 -46.67 -32.31
CA ALA A 404 13.62 -45.90 -33.32
C ALA A 404 12.19 -45.52 -32.85
N THR A 405 11.51 -46.41 -32.12
CA THR A 405 10.15 -46.16 -31.60
C THR A 405 10.13 -45.01 -30.59
N LEU A 406 11.08 -44.95 -29.67
CA LEU A 406 11.22 -43.85 -28.71
C LEU A 406 11.51 -42.53 -29.41
N MET A 407 12.37 -42.53 -30.44
CA MET A 407 12.68 -41.34 -31.23
C MET A 407 11.44 -40.75 -31.91
N LEU A 408 10.54 -41.61 -32.41
CA LEU A 408 9.30 -41.17 -33.04
C LEU A 408 8.35 -40.50 -32.02
N GLU A 409 8.22 -41.05 -30.82
CA GLU A 409 7.42 -40.44 -29.75
C GLU A 409 8.05 -39.13 -29.23
N VAL A 410 9.38 -39.08 -29.11
CA VAL A 410 10.12 -37.85 -28.77
C VAL A 410 9.91 -36.78 -29.83
N LYS A 411 9.93 -37.15 -31.12
CA LYS A 411 9.63 -36.22 -32.22
C LYS A 411 8.22 -35.63 -32.05
N LYS A 412 7.18 -36.46 -31.87
CA LYS A 412 5.80 -35.97 -31.69
C LYS A 412 5.72 -34.99 -30.51
N LEU A 413 6.43 -35.29 -29.43
CA LEU A 413 6.50 -34.43 -28.25
C LEU A 413 7.21 -33.09 -28.52
N ILE A 414 8.32 -33.09 -29.27
CA ILE A 414 9.02 -31.86 -29.70
C ILE A 414 8.12 -31.02 -30.61
N VAL A 415 7.39 -31.65 -31.54
CA VAL A 415 6.43 -30.96 -32.41
C VAL A 415 5.35 -30.30 -31.57
N LEU A 416 4.76 -31.01 -30.60
CA LEU A 416 3.76 -30.45 -29.69
C LEU A 416 4.33 -29.31 -28.82
N PHE A 417 5.57 -29.46 -28.32
CA PHE A 417 6.29 -28.41 -27.61
C PHE A 417 6.44 -27.15 -28.47
N CYS A 418 6.80 -27.31 -29.75
CA CYS A 418 6.93 -26.20 -30.70
C CYS A 418 5.56 -25.54 -30.98
N HIS A 419 4.50 -26.31 -31.15
CA HIS A 419 3.15 -25.77 -31.35
C HIS A 419 2.68 -24.98 -30.13
N THR A 420 2.91 -25.51 -28.93
CA THR A 420 2.54 -24.85 -27.66
C THR A 420 3.21 -23.49 -27.57
N LEU A 421 4.54 -23.43 -27.74
CA LEU A 421 5.29 -22.17 -27.64
C LEU A 421 5.01 -21.20 -28.79
N LYS A 422 4.73 -21.70 -30.00
CA LYS A 422 4.27 -20.87 -31.12
C LYS A 422 2.92 -20.19 -30.79
N GLY A 423 2.03 -20.86 -30.05
CA GLY A 423 0.79 -20.29 -29.54
C GLY A 423 1.00 -19.09 -28.61
N TYR A 424 2.09 -19.07 -27.83
CA TYR A 424 2.51 -17.94 -27.00
C TYR A 424 3.42 -16.95 -27.76
N GLY A 425 3.56 -17.10 -29.08
CA GLY A 425 4.30 -16.17 -29.93
C GLY A 425 5.82 -16.33 -29.91
N PHE A 426 6.37 -17.46 -29.48
CA PHE A 426 7.81 -17.73 -29.54
C PHE A 426 8.24 -18.31 -30.90
N SER A 427 9.48 -18.02 -31.31
CA SER A 427 10.05 -18.51 -32.57
C SER A 427 10.59 -19.95 -32.42
N VAL A 428 10.04 -20.90 -33.19
CA VAL A 428 10.38 -22.33 -33.05
C VAL A 428 11.13 -22.93 -34.25
N GLY A 429 11.44 -22.12 -35.27
CA GLY A 429 12.05 -22.58 -36.53
C GLY A 429 13.31 -23.42 -36.34
N ARG A 430 14.26 -22.96 -35.53
CA ARG A 430 15.52 -23.69 -35.24
C ARG A 430 15.29 -25.07 -34.61
N LEU A 431 14.23 -25.23 -33.81
CA LEU A 431 13.91 -26.52 -33.19
C LEU A 431 13.27 -27.49 -34.19
N LEU A 432 12.49 -26.98 -35.14
CA LEU A 432 11.93 -27.77 -36.23
C LEU A 432 13.02 -28.19 -37.23
N GLU A 433 13.95 -27.29 -37.58
CA GLU A 433 15.13 -27.62 -38.39
C GLU A 433 15.98 -28.72 -37.73
N LEU A 434 16.15 -28.66 -36.41
CA LEU A 434 16.84 -29.68 -35.65
C LEU A 434 16.19 -31.08 -35.75
N LEU A 435 14.86 -31.15 -35.88
CA LEU A 435 14.18 -32.44 -36.08
C LEU A 435 14.60 -33.10 -37.41
N LEU A 436 14.92 -32.31 -38.43
CA LEU A 436 15.44 -32.80 -39.71
C LEU A 436 16.87 -33.35 -39.58
N GLU A 437 17.67 -32.76 -38.68
CA GLU A 437 19.03 -33.21 -38.39
C GLU A 437 19.09 -34.48 -37.51
N MET A 438 17.96 -34.90 -36.91
CA MET A 438 17.95 -36.05 -36.00
C MET A 438 18.19 -37.37 -36.73
N ARG A 439 18.99 -38.24 -36.10
CA ARG A 439 19.51 -39.50 -36.67
C ARG A 439 18.47 -40.64 -36.77
N TYR A 440 17.19 -40.35 -37.01
CA TYR A 440 16.16 -41.39 -37.08
C TYR A 440 16.47 -42.43 -38.16
N SER A 441 16.84 -42.00 -39.36
CA SER A 441 17.20 -42.89 -40.48
C SER A 441 18.39 -43.80 -40.13
N VAL A 442 19.37 -43.29 -39.38
CA VAL A 442 20.56 -44.06 -38.99
C VAL A 442 20.23 -45.11 -37.93
N ILE A 443 19.45 -44.75 -36.90
CA ILE A 443 19.00 -45.71 -35.87
C ILE A 443 18.16 -46.81 -36.52
N LEU A 444 17.25 -46.43 -37.43
CA LEU A 444 16.42 -47.39 -38.16
C LEU A 444 17.27 -48.31 -39.05
N SER A 445 18.28 -47.77 -39.75
CA SER A 445 19.22 -48.56 -40.56
C SER A 445 20.03 -49.55 -39.72
N GLU A 446 20.43 -49.20 -38.50
CA GLU A 446 21.13 -50.12 -37.59
C GLU A 446 20.23 -51.27 -37.12
N GLN A 447 18.95 -50.99 -36.84
CA GLN A 447 17.98 -52.04 -36.51
C GLN A 447 17.72 -52.99 -37.69
N TRP A 448 17.71 -52.45 -38.91
CA TRP A 448 17.43 -53.23 -40.13
C TRP A 448 18.60 -54.13 -40.53
N VAL A 449 19.81 -53.90 -40.00
CA VAL A 449 20.93 -54.86 -40.10
C VAL A 449 20.53 -56.22 -39.54
N GLN A 450 19.88 -56.26 -38.38
CA GLN A 450 19.46 -57.52 -37.77
C GLN A 450 18.36 -58.18 -38.59
N VAL A 451 17.35 -57.42 -39.02
CA VAL A 451 16.26 -57.92 -39.88
C VAL A 451 16.79 -58.56 -41.16
N PHE A 452 17.75 -57.93 -41.85
CA PHE A 452 18.35 -58.53 -43.04
C PHE A 452 19.17 -59.79 -42.72
N ASN A 453 19.92 -59.80 -41.61
CA ASN A 453 20.67 -60.99 -41.21
C ASN A 453 19.76 -62.18 -40.87
N ASP A 454 18.60 -61.93 -40.27
CA ASP A 454 17.59 -62.95 -39.96
C ASP A 454 16.99 -63.53 -41.25
N ILE A 455 16.63 -62.67 -42.21
CA ILE A 455 16.18 -63.10 -43.55
C ILE A 455 17.24 -63.98 -44.23
N PHE A 456 18.52 -63.59 -44.14
CA PHE A 456 19.61 -64.38 -44.73
C PHE A 456 19.87 -65.69 -43.99
N ALA A 457 19.49 -65.80 -42.72
CA ALA A 457 19.61 -67.04 -41.96
C ALA A 457 18.45 -68.01 -42.23
N GLU A 458 17.25 -67.48 -42.49
CA GLU A 458 16.04 -68.26 -42.78
C GLU A 458 15.95 -68.71 -44.24
N ASP A 459 16.56 -67.98 -45.19
CA ASP A 459 16.47 -68.33 -46.61
C ASP A 459 17.14 -69.67 -46.95
N ASN A 460 16.49 -70.45 -47.80
CA ASN A 460 16.99 -71.74 -48.27
C ASN A 460 17.89 -71.63 -49.51
N TYR A 461 17.99 -70.43 -50.11
CA TYR A 461 18.79 -70.15 -51.31
C TYR A 461 18.49 -71.11 -52.48
N THR A 462 17.21 -71.40 -52.70
CA THR A 462 16.72 -72.18 -53.85
C THR A 462 15.62 -71.42 -54.61
N PRO A 463 15.48 -71.63 -55.94
CA PRO A 463 14.38 -71.07 -56.71
C PRO A 463 13.01 -71.41 -56.09
N ILE A 464 12.09 -70.45 -56.02
CA ILE A 464 10.75 -70.68 -55.47
C ILE A 464 9.94 -71.54 -56.44
N MET A 465 9.38 -72.64 -55.93
CA MET A 465 8.47 -73.51 -56.67
C MET A 465 7.04 -73.19 -56.27
N CYS A 466 6.23 -72.72 -57.23
CA CYS A 466 4.81 -72.47 -57.02
C CYS A 466 4.01 -73.65 -57.58
N GLU A 467 3.40 -74.45 -56.70
CA GLU A 467 2.57 -75.59 -57.11
C GLU A 467 1.14 -75.17 -57.45
N THR A 468 0.66 -74.07 -56.84
CA THR A 468 -0.68 -73.54 -57.08
C THR A 468 -0.68 -72.10 -57.61
N PRO A 469 -1.77 -71.66 -58.27
CA PRO A 469 -1.97 -70.26 -58.62
C PRO A 469 -1.97 -69.31 -57.42
N GLU A 470 -2.40 -69.80 -56.26
CA GLU A 470 -2.42 -69.02 -55.01
C GLU A 470 -0.99 -68.73 -54.52
N ASP A 471 -0.09 -69.72 -54.57
CA ASP A 471 1.32 -69.56 -54.21
C ASP A 471 2.03 -68.54 -55.10
N TYR A 472 1.74 -68.57 -56.41
CA TYR A 472 2.27 -67.61 -57.37
C TYR A 472 1.78 -66.19 -57.04
N LEU A 473 0.49 -66.02 -56.74
CA LEU A 473 -0.10 -64.73 -56.42
C LEU A 473 0.44 -64.15 -55.10
N ILE A 474 0.72 -64.99 -54.10
CA ILE A 474 1.38 -64.57 -52.86
C ILE A 474 2.75 -63.96 -53.16
N VAL A 475 3.58 -64.62 -53.97
CA VAL A 475 4.92 -64.12 -54.32
C VAL A 475 4.84 -62.85 -55.17
N THR A 476 3.94 -62.80 -56.16
CA THR A 476 3.74 -61.62 -57.02
C THR A 476 3.14 -60.43 -56.26
N SER A 477 2.40 -60.66 -55.16
CA SER A 477 1.91 -59.59 -54.29
C SER A 477 3.01 -58.94 -53.46
N GLN A 478 4.04 -59.72 -53.11
CA GLN A 478 5.19 -59.25 -52.32
C GLN A 478 6.24 -58.59 -53.21
N PHE A 479 6.49 -59.15 -54.39
CA PHE A 479 7.50 -58.67 -55.33
C PHE A 479 6.91 -58.53 -56.74
N PRO A 480 7.01 -57.36 -57.39
CA PRO A 480 6.49 -57.14 -58.74
C PRO A 480 7.35 -57.87 -59.78
N TYR A 481 7.09 -59.16 -59.98
CA TYR A 481 7.69 -59.98 -61.04
C TYR A 481 6.68 -60.24 -62.15
N LYS A 482 7.04 -59.91 -63.38
CA LYS A 482 6.23 -60.15 -64.58
C LYS A 482 7.07 -60.89 -65.61
N ASP A 483 6.71 -62.13 -65.87
CA ASP A 483 7.34 -62.96 -66.89
C ASP A 483 6.25 -63.58 -67.77
N LYS A 484 6.17 -63.09 -69.01
CA LYS A 484 5.14 -63.48 -69.98
C LYS A 484 5.28 -64.94 -70.42
N GLU A 485 6.46 -65.55 -70.24
CA GLU A 485 6.69 -66.96 -70.58
C GLU A 485 6.28 -67.86 -69.40
N LEU A 486 6.58 -67.45 -68.18
CA LEU A 486 6.16 -68.14 -66.96
C LEU A 486 4.65 -68.01 -66.71
N GLU A 487 4.01 -66.92 -67.13
CA GLU A 487 2.56 -66.76 -67.06
C GLU A 487 1.79 -67.70 -67.98
N ARG A 488 2.46 -68.21 -69.03
CA ARG A 488 1.90 -69.14 -70.02
C ARG A 488 2.14 -70.61 -69.69
N SER A 489 3.01 -70.94 -68.73
CA SER A 489 3.34 -72.33 -68.38
C SER A 489 2.35 -72.95 -67.39
N ASP A 490 2.21 -74.28 -67.46
CA ASP A 490 1.45 -75.08 -66.48
C ASP A 490 2.20 -75.20 -65.15
N TYR A 491 1.47 -75.43 -64.06
CA TYR A 491 2.05 -75.61 -62.73
C TYR A 491 2.74 -76.98 -62.60
N PRO A 492 3.85 -77.11 -61.84
CA PRO A 492 4.45 -76.10 -60.98
C PRO A 492 5.34 -75.10 -61.72
N ARG A 493 5.17 -73.80 -61.41
CA ARG A 493 5.98 -72.72 -61.99
C ARG A 493 7.22 -72.49 -61.15
N GLN A 494 8.37 -72.38 -61.80
CA GLN A 494 9.64 -72.09 -61.14
C GLN A 494 9.98 -70.59 -61.27
N ILE A 495 10.04 -69.90 -60.14
CA ILE A 495 10.50 -68.51 -60.07
C ILE A 495 12.01 -68.52 -59.86
N PRO A 496 12.79 -67.74 -60.63
CA PRO A 496 14.25 -67.88 -60.70
C PRO A 496 15.01 -67.40 -59.45
N PHE A 497 14.35 -66.71 -58.53
CA PHE A 497 14.93 -66.19 -57.29
C PHE A 497 14.37 -66.90 -56.05
N SER A 498 15.11 -66.86 -54.93
CA SER A 498 14.67 -67.43 -53.63
C SER A 498 13.82 -66.43 -52.82
N GLN A 499 13.29 -66.88 -51.67
CA GLN A 499 12.49 -66.04 -50.76
C GLN A 499 13.25 -64.84 -50.21
N PHE A 500 14.58 -64.85 -50.32
CA PHE A 500 15.45 -63.69 -50.17
C PHE A 500 14.92 -62.44 -50.89
N VAL A 501 14.57 -62.52 -52.18
CA VAL A 501 14.26 -61.31 -52.98
C VAL A 501 12.92 -60.68 -52.54
N PRO A 502 11.80 -61.41 -52.46
CA PRO A 502 10.55 -60.84 -51.97
C PRO A 502 10.65 -60.32 -50.53
N SER A 503 11.31 -61.08 -49.64
CA SER A 503 11.43 -60.69 -48.23
C SER A 503 12.25 -59.40 -48.06
N VAL A 504 13.38 -59.27 -48.75
CA VAL A 504 14.19 -58.03 -48.72
C VAL A 504 13.40 -56.86 -49.31
N TYR A 505 12.71 -57.06 -50.44
CA TYR A 505 11.92 -56.01 -51.08
C TYR A 505 10.79 -55.49 -50.17
N VAL A 506 10.05 -56.39 -49.50
CA VAL A 506 9.02 -56.00 -48.52
C VAL A 506 9.63 -55.21 -47.36
N GLN A 507 10.77 -55.64 -46.81
CA GLN A 507 11.42 -54.90 -45.72
C GLN A 507 11.96 -53.53 -46.12
N VAL A 508 12.40 -53.37 -47.38
CA VAL A 508 12.79 -52.06 -47.91
C VAL A 508 11.57 -51.15 -48.05
N LYS A 509 10.41 -51.67 -48.50
CA LYS A 509 9.15 -50.91 -48.50
C LYS A 509 8.70 -50.51 -47.10
N GLU A 510 8.79 -51.41 -46.12
CA GLU A 510 8.52 -51.11 -44.71
C GLU A 510 9.45 -50.03 -44.15
N TYR A 511 10.75 -50.08 -44.50
CA TYR A 511 11.70 -49.02 -44.13
C TYR A 511 11.30 -47.65 -44.71
N ILE A 512 10.94 -47.61 -46.00
CA ILE A 512 10.49 -46.38 -46.67
C ILE A 512 9.24 -45.83 -45.98
N ASN A 513 8.25 -46.69 -45.67
CA ASN A 513 7.05 -46.31 -44.95
C ASN A 513 7.35 -45.78 -43.54
N ALA A 514 8.31 -46.38 -42.83
CA ALA A 514 8.75 -45.92 -41.52
C ALA A 514 9.46 -44.54 -41.60
N CYS A 515 10.33 -44.33 -42.60
CA CYS A 515 10.93 -43.02 -42.86
C CYS A 515 9.87 -41.97 -43.22
N LEU A 516 8.84 -42.33 -43.98
CA LEU A 516 7.75 -41.44 -44.36
C LEU A 516 6.86 -41.10 -43.16
N LYS A 517 6.57 -42.08 -42.29
CA LYS A 517 5.90 -41.82 -41.01
C LYS A 517 6.69 -40.87 -40.12
N PHE A 518 8.03 -40.89 -40.22
CA PHE A 518 8.88 -39.91 -39.56
C PHE A 518 8.97 -38.57 -40.30
N SER A 519 8.69 -38.47 -41.60
CA SER A 519 8.60 -37.18 -42.30
C SER A 519 7.26 -36.46 -42.11
N ALA A 520 6.19 -37.20 -41.82
CA ALA A 520 4.86 -36.66 -41.55
C ALA A 520 4.89 -35.58 -40.44
N ASP A 521 4.07 -34.53 -40.51
CA ASP A 521 3.98 -33.44 -39.50
C ASP A 521 5.19 -32.50 -39.36
N LEU A 522 6.23 -32.61 -40.22
CA LEU A 522 7.36 -31.67 -40.25
C LEU A 522 7.11 -30.44 -41.15
N HIS A 523 5.93 -30.33 -41.76
CA HIS A 523 5.57 -29.27 -42.72
C HIS A 523 6.58 -29.10 -43.88
N LEU A 524 7.25 -30.20 -44.25
CA LEU A 524 8.16 -30.25 -45.40
C LEU A 524 7.37 -30.19 -46.71
N SER A 525 8.00 -29.65 -47.75
CA SER A 525 7.47 -29.76 -49.11
C SER A 525 7.54 -31.20 -49.62
N HIS A 526 6.66 -31.56 -50.56
CA HIS A 526 6.67 -32.89 -51.20
C HIS A 526 8.05 -33.23 -51.80
N THR A 527 8.73 -32.24 -52.39
CA THR A 527 10.08 -32.38 -52.94
C THR A 527 11.15 -32.66 -51.88
N GLU A 528 11.07 -32.02 -50.71
CA GLU A 528 12.03 -32.26 -49.61
C GLU A 528 11.82 -33.63 -48.97
N ILE A 529 10.56 -34.08 -48.88
CA ILE A 529 10.24 -35.43 -48.39
C ILE A 529 10.77 -36.48 -49.37
N ASP A 530 10.58 -36.30 -50.68
CA ASP A 530 11.08 -37.20 -51.72
C ASP A 530 12.61 -37.33 -51.67
N ASP A 531 13.32 -36.19 -51.66
CA ASP A 531 14.78 -36.16 -51.56
C ASP A 531 15.30 -36.84 -50.28
N MET A 532 14.62 -36.62 -49.15
CA MET A 532 14.99 -37.22 -47.87
C MET A 532 14.81 -38.74 -47.89
N ILE A 533 13.67 -39.23 -48.37
CA ILE A 533 13.36 -40.66 -48.46
C ILE A 533 14.30 -41.35 -49.45
N ARG A 534 14.59 -40.72 -50.59
CA ARG A 534 15.53 -41.24 -51.58
C ARG A 534 16.93 -41.37 -50.98
N LYS A 535 17.40 -40.35 -50.26
CA LYS A 535 18.69 -40.40 -49.56
C LYS A 535 18.73 -41.50 -48.49
N SER A 536 17.67 -41.66 -47.68
CA SER A 536 17.63 -42.69 -46.65
C SER A 536 17.53 -44.10 -47.24
N ALA A 537 16.73 -44.30 -48.29
CA ALA A 537 16.60 -45.57 -49.01
C ALA A 537 17.93 -45.97 -49.68
N ASN A 538 18.60 -45.04 -50.36
CA ASN A 538 19.93 -45.27 -50.93
C ASN A 538 20.97 -45.62 -49.86
N GLN A 539 20.91 -44.95 -48.71
CA GLN A 539 21.78 -45.28 -47.59
C GLN A 539 21.50 -46.69 -47.05
N LEU A 540 20.23 -47.10 -46.92
CA LEU A 540 19.87 -48.46 -46.53
C LEU A 540 20.39 -49.49 -47.53
N LEU A 541 20.12 -49.31 -48.82
CA LEU A 541 20.47 -50.26 -49.87
C LEU A 541 22.00 -50.39 -50.05
N MET A 542 22.70 -49.26 -50.19
CA MET A 542 24.13 -49.27 -50.49
C MET A 542 24.99 -49.58 -49.27
N LYS A 543 24.66 -49.01 -48.09
CA LYS A 543 25.50 -49.11 -46.90
C LYS A 543 25.09 -50.27 -45.99
N THR A 544 23.80 -50.37 -45.67
CA THR A 544 23.30 -51.38 -44.72
C THR A 544 23.20 -52.74 -45.40
N LEU A 545 22.40 -52.84 -46.46
CA LEU A 545 22.18 -54.09 -47.17
C LEU A 545 23.47 -54.56 -47.86
N GLY A 546 24.18 -53.67 -48.56
CA GLY A 546 25.51 -53.97 -49.10
C GLY A 546 26.52 -54.47 -48.05
N GLY A 547 26.51 -53.88 -46.85
CA GLY A 547 27.32 -54.35 -45.73
C GLY A 547 26.92 -55.75 -45.23
N CYS A 548 25.62 -56.01 -45.08
CA CYS A 548 25.11 -57.33 -44.67
C CYS A 548 25.45 -58.40 -45.71
N LEU A 549 25.35 -58.09 -47.00
CA LEU A 549 25.67 -59.00 -48.11
C LEU A 549 27.17 -59.28 -48.19
N SER A 550 28.02 -58.27 -47.97
CA SER A 550 29.47 -58.48 -47.84
C SER A 550 29.81 -59.46 -46.71
N ASN A 551 29.12 -59.33 -45.57
CA ASN A 551 29.28 -60.24 -44.44
C ASN A 551 28.74 -61.65 -44.73
N LEU A 552 27.63 -61.76 -45.47
CA LEU A 552 27.06 -63.04 -45.90
C LEU A 552 28.04 -63.79 -46.82
N ILE A 553 28.57 -63.13 -47.86
CA ILE A 553 29.49 -63.74 -48.84
C ILE A 553 30.79 -64.21 -48.19
N LYS A 554 31.23 -63.55 -47.09
CA LYS A 554 32.42 -63.94 -46.34
C LYS A 554 32.21 -65.14 -45.40
N LYS A 555 30.98 -65.66 -45.23
CA LYS A 555 30.72 -66.82 -44.36
C LYS A 555 31.26 -68.11 -45.00
N PRO A 556 32.04 -68.92 -44.27
CA PRO A 556 32.68 -70.13 -44.82
C PRO A 556 31.72 -71.31 -45.07
N LYS A 557 30.43 -71.19 -44.72
CA LYS A 557 29.43 -72.27 -44.79
C LYS A 557 28.61 -72.28 -46.09
N LEU A 558 28.86 -71.36 -47.03
CA LEU A 558 28.08 -71.26 -48.27
C LEU A 558 28.60 -72.21 -49.35
N SER A 559 27.70 -72.99 -49.93
CA SER A 559 28.01 -73.81 -51.11
C SER A 559 28.07 -72.99 -52.40
N LEU A 560 28.76 -73.50 -53.42
CA LEU A 560 28.84 -72.84 -54.74
C LEU A 560 27.46 -72.60 -55.37
N LEU A 561 26.53 -73.56 -55.21
CA LEU A 561 25.16 -73.44 -55.74
C LEU A 561 24.40 -72.29 -55.07
N GLN A 562 24.55 -72.13 -53.75
CA GLN A 562 23.96 -71.04 -52.99
C GLN A 562 24.57 -69.69 -53.38
N LEU A 563 25.88 -69.63 -53.64
CA LEU A 563 26.55 -68.43 -54.16
C LEU A 563 26.02 -68.00 -55.53
N ILE A 564 25.78 -68.96 -56.43
CA ILE A 564 25.17 -68.70 -57.74
C ILE A 564 23.73 -68.18 -57.54
N GLN A 565 22.94 -68.80 -56.65
CA GLN A 565 21.58 -68.33 -56.37
C GLN A 565 21.57 -66.93 -55.74
N ILE A 566 22.49 -66.63 -54.82
CA ILE A 566 22.65 -65.27 -54.26
C ILE A 566 22.99 -64.27 -55.38
N SER A 567 23.86 -64.64 -56.32
CA SER A 567 24.17 -63.77 -57.47
C SER A 567 22.94 -63.52 -58.36
N ILE A 568 22.11 -64.54 -58.59
CA ILE A 568 20.84 -64.40 -59.32
C ILE A 568 19.90 -63.47 -58.55
N ASN A 569 19.75 -63.69 -57.23
CA ASN A 569 18.91 -62.87 -56.37
C ASN A 569 19.34 -61.39 -56.37
N MET A 570 20.64 -61.12 -56.39
CA MET A 570 21.19 -59.76 -56.46
C MET A 570 20.81 -59.06 -57.76
N ASN A 571 20.88 -59.75 -58.91
CA ASN A 571 20.44 -59.19 -60.19
C ASN A 571 18.95 -58.83 -60.18
N TYR A 572 18.11 -59.66 -59.54
CA TYR A 572 16.68 -59.37 -59.41
C TYR A 572 16.39 -58.24 -58.42
N LEU A 573 17.17 -58.13 -57.35
CA LEU A 573 17.08 -57.03 -56.40
C LEU A 573 17.54 -55.71 -57.04
N GLU A 574 18.56 -55.71 -57.89
CA GLU A 574 18.99 -54.53 -58.66
C GLU A 574 17.88 -54.05 -59.61
N LYS A 575 17.25 -54.97 -60.35
CA LYS A 575 16.07 -54.65 -61.17
C LYS A 575 14.90 -54.11 -60.34
N SER A 576 14.84 -54.46 -59.06
CA SER A 576 13.77 -53.98 -58.18
C SER A 576 13.91 -52.52 -57.75
N CYS A 577 15.10 -51.92 -57.93
CA CYS A 577 15.34 -50.52 -57.61
C CYS A 577 14.44 -49.59 -58.45
N GLU A 578 14.17 -49.91 -59.72
CA GLU A 578 13.24 -49.14 -60.56
C GLU A 578 11.82 -49.12 -59.97
N TYR A 579 11.33 -50.28 -59.52
CA TYR A 579 10.02 -50.38 -58.85
C TYR A 579 9.99 -49.68 -57.49
N LEU A 580 11.13 -49.61 -56.79
CA LEU A 580 11.24 -48.86 -55.53
C LEU A 580 11.23 -47.34 -55.78
N GLU A 581 11.87 -46.86 -56.84
CA GLU A 581 11.81 -45.45 -57.25
C GLU A 581 10.39 -45.05 -57.63
N GLU A 582 9.70 -45.85 -58.47
CA GLU A 582 8.27 -45.65 -58.78
C GLU A 582 7.40 -45.65 -57.52
N TYR A 583 7.67 -46.56 -56.58
CA TYR A 583 6.96 -46.64 -55.30
C TYR A 583 7.18 -45.37 -54.45
N ILE A 584 8.42 -44.89 -54.33
CA ILE A 584 8.73 -43.65 -53.59
C ILE A 584 7.96 -42.48 -54.22
N SER A 585 8.09 -42.27 -55.53
CA SER A 585 7.38 -41.20 -56.23
C SER A 585 5.86 -41.30 -56.08
N SER A 586 5.30 -42.52 -56.08
CA SER A 586 3.85 -42.71 -55.92
C SER A 586 3.30 -42.30 -54.54
N ILE A 587 4.14 -42.35 -53.50
CA ILE A 587 3.71 -42.02 -52.12
C ILE A 587 4.08 -40.59 -51.76
N THR A 588 5.17 -40.05 -52.32
CA THR A 588 5.60 -38.68 -52.04
C THR A 588 4.82 -37.64 -52.85
N GLY A 589 4.20 -38.04 -53.97
CA GLY A 589 3.27 -37.22 -54.75
C GLY A 589 3.92 -36.64 -56.00
#